data_AF-A0ABF7R2L7-F1
#
_entry.id   AF-A0ABF7R2L7-F1
#
_cell.length_a   1.000
_cell.length_b   1.000
_cell.length_c   1.000
_cell.angle_alpha   90.00
_cell.angle_beta   90.00
_cell.angle_gamma   90.00
#
_symmetry.space_group_name_H-M   'P 1'
#
loop_
_entity.id
_entity.type
_entity.pdbx_description
1 polymer ?
#
loop_
_entity_poly.entity_id
_entity_poly.type
_entity_poly.pdbx_seq_one_letter_code
_entity_poly.pdbx_strand_id
1 'polypeptide(L)'
;MITMLNRTKQFMREHDLTYKKEYIRPMMSPEHVYVFRFGKHRLNNRVIIRYSHTWTGRVKINEIDVRMHHQHHPRIFKTEDDMLAYLAHHLEKREAKEATRVHTGEEE
;
A
#
# COMPACT_ATOMS: atom_id res chain seq x y z
N MET A 1 -6.83 -20.35 3.96
CA MET A 1 -5.92 -19.31 4.51
C MET A 1 -6.52 -17.96 4.15
N ILE A 2 -7.00 -17.15 5.10
CA ILE A 2 -7.53 -15.82 4.78
C ILE A 2 -6.34 -14.97 4.30
N THR A 3 -6.31 -14.68 3.01
CA THR A 3 -5.22 -13.91 2.39
C THR A 3 -5.43 -12.44 2.73
N MET A 4 -4.78 -11.96 3.80
CA MET A 4 -4.76 -10.54 4.16
C MET A 4 -4.34 -9.68 2.95
N LEU A 5 -5.09 -8.63 2.66
CA LEU A 5 -4.98 -7.78 1.47
C LEU A 5 -5.02 -8.52 0.13
N ASN A 6 -6.07 -9.29 -0.13
CA ASN A 6 -6.17 -10.00 -1.41
C ASN A 6 -6.41 -9.05 -2.59
N ARG A 7 -7.31 -8.08 -2.41
CA ARG A 7 -7.67 -7.11 -3.46
C ARG A 7 -6.48 -6.21 -3.79
N THR A 8 -5.70 -5.81 -2.80
CA THR A 8 -4.47 -5.04 -3.01
C THR A 8 -3.45 -5.81 -3.82
N LYS A 9 -3.29 -7.12 -3.59
CA LYS A 9 -2.38 -7.94 -4.40
C LYS A 9 -2.85 -8.06 -5.84
N GLN A 10 -4.15 -8.14 -6.07
CA GLN A 10 -4.74 -8.14 -7.42
C GLN A 10 -4.50 -6.79 -8.10
N PHE A 11 -4.86 -5.68 -7.45
CA PHE A 11 -4.63 -4.32 -7.93
C PHE A 11 -3.16 -4.08 -8.35
N MET A 12 -2.20 -4.51 -7.52
CA MET A 12 -0.78 -4.33 -7.84
C MET A 12 -0.38 -5.11 -9.09
N ARG A 13 -0.93 -6.30 -9.31
CA ARG A 13 -0.68 -7.10 -10.52
C ARG A 13 -1.32 -6.47 -11.76
N GLU A 14 -2.53 -5.94 -11.63
CA GLU A 14 -3.27 -5.27 -12.71
C GLU A 14 -2.55 -4.01 -13.21
N HIS A 15 -1.88 -3.29 -12.31
CA HIS A 15 -1.13 -2.07 -12.62
C HIS A 15 0.38 -2.27 -12.82
N ASP A 16 0.83 -3.51 -13.04
CA ASP A 16 2.25 -3.85 -13.26
C ASP A 16 3.21 -3.33 -12.16
N LEU A 17 2.75 -3.38 -10.90
CA LEU A 17 3.50 -2.99 -9.73
C LEU A 17 4.11 -4.22 -9.05
N THR A 18 5.44 -4.24 -8.95
CA THR A 18 6.14 -5.23 -8.14
C THR A 18 5.89 -4.97 -6.66
N TYR A 19 5.86 -6.05 -5.87
CA TYR A 19 5.67 -5.93 -4.43
C TYR A 19 6.49 -6.96 -3.64
N LYS A 20 6.85 -6.59 -2.40
CA LYS A 20 7.50 -7.45 -1.41
C LYS A 20 6.73 -7.42 -0.09
N LYS A 21 6.59 -8.59 0.51
CA LYS A 21 5.87 -8.81 1.76
C LYS A 21 6.90 -9.01 2.88
N GLU A 22 6.68 -8.37 4.00
CA GLU A 22 7.52 -8.49 5.18
C GLU A 22 6.63 -8.55 6.42
N TYR A 23 6.87 -9.54 7.27
CA TYR A 23 6.12 -9.74 8.50
C TYR A 23 7.01 -9.38 9.68
N ILE A 24 6.50 -8.53 10.57
CA ILE A 24 7.18 -8.10 11.77
C ILE A 24 6.30 -8.45 12.96
N ARG A 25 6.89 -9.16 13.93
CA ARG A 25 6.29 -9.41 15.24
C ARG A 25 7.03 -8.54 16.27
N PRO A 26 6.50 -7.36 16.62
CA PRO A 26 7.11 -6.51 17.63
C PRO A 26 7.16 -7.24 18.97
N MET A 27 8.25 -7.06 19.71
CA MET A 27 8.45 -7.75 21.00
C MET A 27 7.59 -7.16 22.13
N MET A 28 7.28 -5.86 22.05
CA MET A 28 6.62 -5.09 23.10
C MET A 28 5.14 -4.73 22.79
N SER A 29 4.63 -5.08 21.61
CA SER A 29 3.25 -4.77 21.21
C SER A 29 2.45 -6.05 20.94
N PRO A 30 1.20 -6.15 21.40
CA PRO A 30 0.34 -7.28 21.06
C PRO A 30 -0.09 -7.28 19.58
N GLU A 31 0.12 -6.17 18.87
CA GLU A 31 -0.22 -6.05 17.46
C GLU A 31 0.87 -6.65 16.56
N HIS A 32 0.42 -7.43 15.58
CA HIS A 32 1.25 -7.87 14.48
C HIS A 32 1.31 -6.82 13.39
N VAL A 33 2.47 -6.73 12.74
CA VAL A 33 2.69 -5.75 11.68
C VAL A 33 3.00 -6.48 10.39
N TYR A 34 2.23 -6.17 9.36
CA TYR A 34 2.51 -6.61 8.00
C TYR A 34 2.92 -5.41 7.16
N VAL A 35 4.13 -5.46 6.60
CA VAL A 35 4.65 -4.42 5.72
C VAL A 35 4.62 -4.92 4.29
N PHE A 36 3.98 -4.15 3.43
CA PHE A 36 3.84 -4.44 2.01
C PHE A 36 4.49 -3.32 1.22
N ARG A 37 5.70 -3.57 0.72
CA ARG A 37 6.46 -2.60 -0.08
C ARG A 37 6.12 -2.78 -1.55
N PHE A 38 5.92 -1.70 -2.30
CA PHE A 38 5.50 -1.77 -3.70
C PHE A 38 6.06 -0.63 -4.57
N GLY A 39 6.11 -0.87 -5.87
CA GLY A 39 6.50 0.11 -6.89
C GLY A 39 6.84 -0.54 -8.24
N LYS A 40 6.97 0.29 -9.28
CA LYS A 40 7.26 -0.18 -10.65
C LYS A 40 8.72 -0.62 -10.81
N HIS A 41 9.66 0.30 -10.56
CA HIS A 41 11.11 0.02 -10.65
C HIS A 41 11.80 -0.08 -9.28
N ARG A 42 11.30 0.64 -8.27
CA ARG A 42 11.85 0.65 -6.90
C ARG A 42 10.72 0.51 -5.89
N LEU A 43 10.93 -0.33 -4.86
CA LEU A 43 9.97 -0.61 -3.78
C LEU A 43 10.00 0.45 -2.67
N ASN A 44 9.73 1.70 -3.08
CA ASN A 44 9.83 2.87 -2.21
C ASN A 44 8.51 3.22 -1.50
N ASN A 45 7.38 2.74 -2.03
CA ASN A 45 6.09 2.89 -1.37
C ASN A 45 5.86 1.72 -0.42
N ARG A 46 5.12 1.94 0.66
CA ARG A 46 4.77 0.89 1.62
C ARG A 46 3.37 1.06 2.17
N VAL A 47 2.68 -0.06 2.34
CA VAL A 47 1.49 -0.20 3.17
C VAL A 47 1.90 -0.94 4.43
N ILE A 48 1.63 -0.36 5.59
CA ILE A 48 1.89 -0.93 6.92
C ILE A 48 0.54 -1.26 7.53
N ILE A 49 0.31 -2.54 7.78
CA ILE A 49 -0.94 -3.02 8.36
C ILE A 49 -0.65 -3.42 9.79
N ARG A 50 -1.37 -2.80 10.73
CA ARG A 50 -1.45 -3.27 12.11
C ARG A 50 -2.66 -4.17 12.24
N TYR A 51 -2.46 -5.36 12.76
CA TYR A 51 -3.54 -6.32 12.95
C TYR A 51 -3.36 -7.12 14.23
N SER A 52 -4.49 -7.56 14.76
CA SER A 52 -4.53 -8.47 15.90
C SER A 52 -5.33 -9.72 15.55
N HIS A 53 -5.30 -10.71 16.44
CA HIS A 53 -6.19 -11.84 16.37
C HIS A 53 -7.32 -11.64 17.38
N THR A 54 -8.56 -11.90 16.96
CA THR A 54 -9.69 -12.00 17.88
C THR A 54 -9.51 -13.22 18.79
N TRP A 55 -10.30 -13.30 19.85
CA TRP A 55 -10.32 -14.49 20.72
C TRP A 55 -10.67 -15.79 19.95
N THR A 56 -11.42 -15.68 18.83
CA THR A 56 -11.71 -16.79 17.90
C THR A 56 -10.59 -17.07 16.89
N GLY A 57 -9.45 -16.38 16.98
CA GLY A 57 -8.30 -16.52 16.08
C GLY A 57 -8.43 -15.80 14.73
N ARG A 58 -9.56 -15.11 14.47
CA ARG A 58 -9.76 -14.37 13.22
C ARG A 58 -8.87 -13.14 13.19
N VAL A 59 -8.29 -12.86 12.02
CA VAL A 59 -7.49 -11.66 11.81
C VAL A 59 -8.41 -10.44 11.82
N LYS A 60 -8.09 -9.47 12.68
CA LYS A 60 -8.73 -8.16 12.75
C LYS A 60 -7.71 -7.11 12.32
N ILE A 61 -7.98 -6.45 11.20
CA ILE A 61 -7.18 -5.28 10.80
C ILE A 61 -7.57 -4.12 11.71
N ASN A 62 -6.58 -3.55 12.39
CA ASN A 62 -6.78 -2.39 13.25
C ASN A 62 -6.50 -1.10 12.47
N GLU A 63 -5.45 -1.09 11.64
CA GLU A 63 -5.04 0.09 10.90
C GLU A 63 -4.31 -0.28 9.61
N ILE A 64 -4.52 0.52 8.56
CA ILE A 64 -3.79 0.45 7.29
C ILE A 64 -3.13 1.82 7.05
N ASP A 65 -1.81 1.90 7.20
CA ASP A 65 -1.00 3.11 6.99
C ASP A 65 -0.28 3.03 5.63
N VAL A 66 -0.66 3.91 4.70
CA VAL A 66 0.00 4.05 3.39
C VAL A 66 1.02 5.18 3.42
N ARG A 67 2.25 4.84 3.03
CA ARG A 67 3.35 5.77 2.90
C ARG A 67 3.88 5.74 1.48
N MET A 68 3.57 6.78 0.71
CA MET A 68 4.09 6.95 -0.63
C MET A 68 5.47 7.64 -0.59
N HIS A 69 6.32 7.32 -1.55
CA HIS A 69 7.59 8.00 -1.75
C HIS A 69 7.34 9.50 -2.04
N HIS A 70 8.14 10.39 -1.44
CA HIS A 70 7.97 11.85 -1.47
C HIS A 70 6.69 12.40 -0.81
N GLN A 71 5.88 11.56 -0.17
CA GLN A 71 4.72 12.04 0.58
C GLN A 71 5.15 12.45 2.00
N HIS A 72 4.90 13.72 2.36
CA HIS A 72 5.24 14.26 3.68
C HIS A 72 4.38 13.69 4.82
N HIS A 73 3.10 13.40 4.56
CA HIS A 73 2.18 12.89 5.57
C HIS A 73 1.59 11.54 5.16
N PRO A 74 1.78 10.48 5.97
CA PRO A 74 1.15 9.19 5.70
C PRO A 74 -0.37 9.31 5.72
N ARG A 75 -1.05 8.43 4.98
CA ARG A 75 -2.52 8.32 5.03
C ARG A 75 -2.92 7.04 5.72
N ILE A 76 -3.83 7.18 6.68
CA ILE A 76 -4.34 6.08 7.50
C ILE A 76 -5.76 5.75 7.02
N PHE A 77 -6.01 4.47 6.79
CA PHE A 77 -7.29 3.93 6.32
C PHE A 77 -7.80 2.87 7.29
N LYS A 78 -9.14 2.76 7.37
CA LYS A 78 -9.83 1.73 8.16
C LYS A 78 -10.12 0.47 7.35
N THR A 79 -10.32 0.61 6.04
CA THR A 79 -10.68 -0.49 5.15
C THR A 79 -9.71 -0.61 3.98
N GLU A 80 -9.62 -1.81 3.41
CA GLU A 80 -8.83 -2.05 2.19
C GLU A 80 -9.42 -1.26 1.00
N ASP A 81 -10.74 -1.08 0.95
CA ASP A 81 -11.43 -0.42 -0.16
C ASP A 81 -11.12 1.08 -0.22
N ASP A 82 -11.13 1.77 0.92
CA ASP A 82 -10.75 3.18 1.01
C ASP A 82 -9.30 3.39 0.57
N MET A 83 -8.42 2.46 0.96
CA MET A 83 -7.03 2.46 0.57
C MET A 83 -6.88 2.27 -0.94
N LEU A 84 -7.61 1.32 -1.54
CA LEU A 84 -7.53 1.05 -2.97
C LEU A 84 -8.06 2.22 -3.80
N ALA A 85 -9.16 2.83 -3.38
CA ALA A 85 -9.68 4.04 -4.04
C ALA A 85 -8.63 5.17 -4.02
N TYR A 86 -7.93 5.35 -2.89
CA TYR A 86 -6.84 6.31 -2.81
C TYR A 86 -5.67 5.98 -3.75
N LEU A 87 -5.25 4.70 -3.81
CA LEU A 87 -4.15 4.27 -4.67
C LEU A 87 -4.49 4.44 -6.15
N ALA A 88 -5.71 4.07 -6.57
CA ALA A 88 -6.20 4.24 -7.94
C ALA A 88 -6.13 5.72 -8.37
N HIS A 89 -6.74 6.62 -7.59
CA HIS A 89 -6.69 8.05 -7.85
C HIS A 89 -5.25 8.59 -7.90
N HIS A 90 -4.35 8.06 -7.07
CA HIS A 90 -2.95 8.48 -7.09
C HIS A 90 -2.19 8.03 -8.35
N LEU A 91 -2.48 6.83 -8.87
CA LEU A 91 -1.91 6.34 -10.13
C LEU A 91 -2.39 7.18 -11.31
N GLU A 92 -3.70 7.41 -11.42
CA GLU A 92 -4.28 8.24 -12.49
C GLU A 92 -3.68 9.65 -12.52
N LYS A 93 -3.56 10.30 -11.34
CA LYS A 93 -2.95 11.63 -11.24
C LYS A 93 -1.49 11.62 -11.69
N ARG A 94 -0.76 10.53 -11.43
CA ARG A 94 0.64 10.41 -11.80
C ARG A 94 0.79 10.18 -13.31
N GLU A 95 -0.02 9.32 -13.89
CA GLU A 95 -0.07 9.08 -15.34
C GLU A 95 -0.43 10.37 -16.10
N ALA A 96 -1.42 11.13 -15.63
CA ALA A 96 -1.78 12.42 -16.21
C ALA A 96 -0.62 13.43 -16.16
N LYS A 97 0.13 13.45 -15.04
CA LYS A 97 1.31 14.32 -14.90
C LYS A 97 2.46 13.89 -15.82
N GLU A 98 2.71 12.60 -15.94
CA GLU A 98 3.71 12.04 -16.85
C GLU A 98 3.35 12.36 -18.31
N ALA A 99 2.09 12.19 -18.72
CA ALA A 99 1.62 12.56 -20.06
C ALA A 99 1.77 14.06 -20.37
N THR A 100 1.48 14.93 -19.39
CA THR A 100 1.66 16.39 -19.55
C THR A 100 3.14 16.75 -19.71
N ARG A 101 4.04 16.10 -18.97
CA ARG A 101 5.49 16.34 -19.03
C ARG A 101 6.08 15.93 -20.37
N VAL A 102 5.66 14.78 -20.91
CA VAL A 102 6.04 14.34 -22.26
C VAL A 102 5.57 15.35 -23.32
N HIS A 103 4.39 15.94 -23.14
CA HIS A 103 3.85 16.91 -24.08
C HIS A 103 4.55 18.29 -24.04
N THR A 104 5.23 18.62 -22.94
CA THR A 104 5.90 19.93 -22.75
C THR A 104 7.39 19.90 -23.11
N GLY A 105 7.93 18.73 -23.49
CA GLY A 105 9.28 18.63 -24.07
C GLY A 105 10.44 18.94 -23.11
N GLU A 106 10.23 18.86 -21.80
CA GLU A 106 11.33 18.91 -20.83
C GLU A 106 12.00 17.53 -20.75
N GLU A 107 12.82 17.21 -21.76
CA GLU A 107 13.85 16.17 -21.68
C GLU A 107 14.95 16.69 -20.75
N GLU A 108 15.22 15.95 -19.66
CA GLU A 108 16.27 16.21 -18.69
C GLU A 108 17.63 15.69 -19.20
#